data_AF-A0A819DA77-F1
#
_entry.id   AF-A0A819DA77-F1
#
_cell.length_a   1.000
_cell.length_b   1.000
_cell.length_c   1.000
_cell.angle_alpha   90.00
_cell.angle_beta   90.00
_cell.angle_gamma   90.00
#
_symmetry.space_group_name_H-M   'P 1'
#
loop_
_entity.id
_entity.type
_entity.pdbx_description
1 polymer ?
#
loop_
_entity_poly.entity_id
_entity_poly.type
_entity_poly.pdbx_seq_one_letter_code
_entity_poly.pdbx_strand_id
1 'polypeptide(L)'
;MVQIEDPDGTLQVGKQSNRQSIYDLKHVAGDVAFASGFATIINAAIILEGKDSLSTGAQVGIGIGICFVWAVQNALRIDQQGWLNNFAVIFQLGSAVIIVVVLLSMAPERATAHDVFTSTYNGTGFSFPYVCLIGILSTLFSFSGYEAGAHLAEETRGASRAAPKGIVGTCICSAITGFAYLLALLFAIPDVGSFIDSNSGDNSTQNLAVATYQLAVPHKGALALTILLIINLYFAGMSSLTVTSRIG
;
A
#
# COMPACT_ATOMS: atom_id res chain seq x y z
N MET A 1 12.64 2.62 28.85
CA MET A 1 11.81 3.69 29.44
C MET A 1 12.69 4.56 30.35
N VAL A 2 13.16 5.70 29.87
CA VAL A 2 13.89 6.67 30.71
C VAL A 2 12.87 7.69 31.18
N GLN A 3 12.54 7.68 32.48
CA GLN A 3 11.77 8.77 33.08
C GLN A 3 12.71 9.96 33.28
N ILE A 4 12.49 11.02 32.53
CA ILE A 4 13.10 12.33 32.80
C ILE A 4 12.16 13.00 33.82
N GLU A 5 12.51 12.93 35.09
CA GLU A 5 11.87 13.72 36.15
C GLU A 5 12.38 15.17 36.08
N ASP A 6 11.46 16.11 35.86
CA ASP A 6 11.69 17.52 36.18
C ASP A 6 11.65 17.72 37.71
N PRO A 7 12.33 18.77 38.25
CA PRO A 7 12.44 19.01 39.70
C PRO A 7 11.11 19.24 40.43
N ASP A 8 10.00 19.47 39.71
CA ASP A 8 8.76 20.03 40.25
C ASP A 8 7.60 19.01 40.41
N GLY A 9 7.86 17.71 40.20
CA GLY A 9 6.96 16.62 40.62
C GLY A 9 5.52 16.62 40.07
N THR A 10 5.19 17.44 39.06
CA THR A 10 3.82 17.60 38.56
C THR A 10 3.66 17.22 37.09
N LEU A 11 3.07 16.03 36.89
CA LEU A 11 2.30 15.56 35.73
C LEU A 11 2.90 15.73 34.31
N GLN A 12 3.96 14.97 33.98
CA GLN A 12 4.30 14.61 32.60
C GLN A 12 3.50 13.39 32.07
N VAL A 13 2.91 12.60 32.98
CA VAL A 13 2.21 11.34 32.66
C VAL A 13 1.01 11.54 31.73
N GLY A 14 0.21 12.60 31.93
CA GLY A 14 -0.96 12.90 31.08
C GLY A 14 -0.59 13.38 29.66
N LYS A 15 0.50 14.12 29.50
CA LYS A 15 0.98 14.60 28.19
C LYS A 15 1.67 13.49 27.38
N GLN A 16 2.42 12.60 28.06
CA GLN A 16 3.01 11.43 27.41
C GLN A 16 1.96 10.37 27.06
N SER A 17 0.99 10.11 27.94
CA SER A 17 -0.14 9.20 27.67
C SER A 17 -0.98 9.67 26.46
N ASN A 18 -1.27 10.96 26.35
CA ASN A 18 -2.04 11.49 25.22
C ASN A 18 -1.23 11.48 23.91
N ARG A 19 0.10 11.64 23.96
CA ARG A 19 0.96 11.46 22.79
C ARG A 19 0.96 10.01 22.32
N GLN A 20 1.16 9.06 23.23
CA GLN A 20 1.17 7.63 22.90
C GLN A 20 -0.16 7.19 22.27
N SER A 21 -1.29 7.59 22.84
CA SER A 21 -2.61 7.28 22.28
C SER A 21 -2.79 7.81 20.84
N ILE A 22 -2.27 9.00 20.53
CA ILE A 22 -2.28 9.54 19.16
C ILE A 22 -1.33 8.77 18.23
N TYR A 23 -0.19 8.29 18.73
CA TYR A 23 0.75 7.46 17.96
C TYR A 23 0.15 6.09 17.62
N ASP A 24 -0.48 5.43 18.58
CA ASP A 24 -1.13 4.14 18.40
C ASP A 24 -2.28 4.24 17.38
N LEU A 25 -3.08 5.31 17.46
CA LEU A 25 -4.19 5.56 16.54
C LEU A 25 -3.73 5.68 15.08
N LYS A 26 -2.57 6.30 14.82
CA LYS A 26 -2.02 6.42 13.46
C LYS A 26 -1.67 5.07 12.85
N HIS A 27 -1.10 4.17 13.65
CA HIS A 27 -0.66 2.86 13.17
C HIS A 27 -1.87 1.96 12.91
N VAL A 28 -2.85 1.99 13.81
CA VAL A 28 -4.14 1.30 13.60
C VAL A 28 -4.84 1.82 12.34
N ALA A 29 -4.82 3.13 12.08
CA ALA A 29 -5.38 3.68 10.85
C ALA A 29 -4.66 3.16 9.58
N GLY A 30 -3.33 2.98 9.64
CA GLY A 30 -2.56 2.35 8.57
C GLY A 30 -2.96 0.89 8.33
N ASP A 31 -3.11 0.10 9.38
CA ASP A 31 -3.54 -1.30 9.29
C ASP A 31 -4.95 -1.43 8.69
N VAL A 32 -5.87 -0.53 9.08
CA VAL A 32 -7.23 -0.45 8.51
C VAL A 32 -7.19 -0.06 7.03
N ALA A 33 -6.26 0.81 6.61
CA ALA A 33 -6.10 1.16 5.21
C ALA A 33 -5.66 -0.05 4.36
N PHE A 34 -4.74 -0.88 4.86
CA PHE A 34 -4.36 -2.14 4.18
C PHE A 34 -5.54 -3.11 4.09
N ALA A 35 -6.33 -3.26 5.16
CA ALA A 35 -7.51 -4.12 5.16
C ALA A 35 -8.58 -3.65 4.16
N SER A 36 -8.82 -2.34 4.10
CA SER A 36 -9.72 -1.73 3.12
C SER A 36 -9.23 -1.91 1.68
N GLY A 37 -7.92 -1.71 1.44
CA GLY A 37 -7.28 -1.96 0.15
C GLY A 37 -7.43 -3.42 -0.28
N PHE A 38 -7.19 -4.37 0.63
CA PHE A 38 -7.37 -5.79 0.40
C PHE A 38 -8.80 -6.15 -0.01
N ALA A 39 -9.81 -5.64 0.72
CA ALA A 39 -11.22 -5.85 0.37
C ALA A 39 -11.59 -5.24 -0.99
N THR A 40 -11.05 -4.05 -1.30
CA THR A 40 -11.29 -3.35 -2.57
C THR A 40 -10.71 -4.12 -3.75
N ILE A 41 -9.51 -4.71 -3.62
CA ILE A 41 -8.92 -5.51 -4.70
C ILE A 41 -9.66 -6.85 -4.87
N ILE A 42 -10.12 -7.48 -3.78
CA ILE A 42 -10.98 -8.67 -3.89
C ILE A 42 -12.27 -8.34 -4.64
N ASN A 43 -12.90 -7.22 -4.30
CA ASN A 43 -14.08 -6.75 -5.02
C ASN A 43 -13.76 -6.52 -6.51
N ALA A 44 -12.63 -5.89 -6.82
CA ALA A 44 -12.21 -5.68 -8.20
C ALA A 44 -11.95 -7.00 -8.96
N ALA A 45 -11.42 -8.03 -8.29
CA ALA A 45 -11.28 -9.38 -8.87
C ALA A 45 -12.64 -10.04 -9.16
N ILE A 46 -13.65 -9.82 -8.30
CA ILE A 46 -15.02 -10.32 -8.49
C ILE A 46 -15.68 -9.64 -9.68
N ILE A 47 -15.54 -8.31 -9.79
CA ILE A 47 -16.05 -7.54 -10.93
C ILE A 47 -15.36 -7.98 -12.23
N LEU A 48 -14.04 -8.22 -12.18
CA LEU A 48 -13.27 -8.73 -13.32
C LEU A 48 -13.85 -10.05 -13.85
N GLU A 49 -14.30 -10.95 -12.97
CA GLU A 49 -14.96 -12.22 -13.32
C GLU A 49 -16.41 -12.04 -13.83
N GLY A 50 -16.88 -10.81 -14.03
CA GLY A 50 -18.22 -10.51 -14.54
C GLY A 50 -19.34 -10.65 -13.52
N LYS A 51 -19.01 -10.63 -12.21
CA LYS A 51 -20.00 -10.65 -11.12
C LYS A 51 -20.28 -9.23 -10.62
N ASP A 52 -21.44 -9.06 -10.00
CA ASP A 52 -21.83 -7.79 -9.38
C ASP A 52 -20.85 -7.37 -8.27
N SER A 53 -20.72 -6.05 -8.10
CA SER A 53 -19.89 -5.49 -7.05
C SER A 53 -20.39 -5.91 -5.66
N LEU A 54 -19.45 -6.19 -4.76
CA LEU A 54 -19.72 -6.46 -3.37
C LEU A 54 -20.29 -5.21 -2.70
N SER A 55 -21.35 -5.40 -1.90
CA SER A 55 -21.88 -4.34 -1.06
C SER A 55 -20.81 -3.79 -0.11
N THR A 56 -20.93 -2.52 0.26
CA THR A 56 -20.02 -1.88 1.22
C THR A 56 -19.90 -2.68 2.52
N GLY A 57 -21.01 -3.24 3.01
CA GLY A 57 -21.01 -4.09 4.20
C GLY A 57 -20.20 -5.38 4.04
N ALA A 58 -20.25 -6.02 2.87
CA ALA A 58 -19.44 -7.20 2.58
C ALA A 58 -17.94 -6.86 2.51
N GLN A 59 -17.58 -5.73 1.89
CA GLN A 59 -16.19 -5.26 1.84
C GLN A 59 -15.65 -4.94 3.25
N VAL A 60 -16.44 -4.28 4.09
CA VAL A 60 -16.09 -4.05 5.50
C VAL A 60 -15.93 -5.37 6.25
N GLY A 61 -16.81 -6.35 6.03
CA GLY A 61 -16.71 -7.69 6.62
C GLY A 61 -15.41 -8.41 6.24
N ILE A 62 -15.00 -8.33 4.96
CA ILE A 62 -13.71 -8.86 4.49
C ILE A 62 -12.54 -8.15 5.19
N GLY A 63 -12.60 -6.81 5.31
CA GLY A 63 -11.59 -6.01 6.02
C GLY A 63 -11.44 -6.43 7.49
N ILE A 64 -12.53 -6.59 8.21
CA ILE A 64 -12.52 -7.06 9.60
C ILE A 64 -11.94 -8.48 9.69
N GLY A 65 -12.37 -9.37 8.78
CA GLY A 65 -11.91 -10.75 8.73
C GLY A 65 -10.39 -10.85 8.52
N ILE A 66 -9.83 -10.06 7.59
CA ILE A 66 -8.39 -10.11 7.33
C ILE A 66 -7.58 -9.52 8.50
N CYS A 67 -8.05 -8.48 9.16
CA CYS A 67 -7.42 -7.98 10.39
C CYS A 67 -7.35 -9.07 11.46
N PHE A 68 -8.41 -9.86 11.63
CA PHE A 68 -8.41 -10.97 12.58
C PHE A 68 -7.39 -12.05 12.20
N VAL A 69 -7.29 -12.39 10.91
CA VAL A 69 -6.28 -13.34 10.41
C VAL A 69 -4.86 -12.85 10.71
N TRP A 70 -4.56 -11.58 10.39
CA TRP A 70 -3.25 -11.00 10.68
C TRP A 70 -2.96 -10.97 12.19
N ALA A 71 -3.95 -10.66 13.02
CA ALA A 71 -3.80 -10.65 14.48
C ALA A 71 -3.49 -12.05 15.04
N VAL A 72 -4.21 -13.07 14.57
CA VAL A 72 -3.95 -14.47 14.95
C VAL A 72 -2.54 -14.91 14.53
N GLN A 73 -2.11 -14.54 13.32
CA GLN A 73 -0.78 -14.89 12.83
C GLN A 73 0.34 -14.23 13.63
N ASN A 74 0.16 -12.96 13.99
CA ASN A 74 1.09 -12.26 14.87
C ASN A 74 1.10 -12.86 16.28
N ALA A 75 -0.03 -13.38 16.78
CA ALA A 75 -0.12 -14.01 18.09
C ALA A 75 0.53 -15.42 18.15
N LEU A 76 0.55 -16.19 17.05
CA LEU A 76 0.86 -17.62 17.10
C LEU A 76 2.31 -18.03 16.79
N ARG A 77 3.21 -17.14 16.33
CA ARG A 77 4.55 -17.58 15.82
C ARG A 77 5.68 -16.55 15.97
N ILE A 78 6.35 -16.53 17.11
CA ILE A 78 7.49 -15.64 17.37
C ILE A 78 8.78 -16.10 16.66
N ASP A 79 8.95 -17.41 16.43
CA ASP A 79 10.18 -18.00 15.88
C ASP A 79 10.24 -17.97 14.34
N GLN A 80 9.10 -18.05 13.65
CA GLN A 80 9.04 -18.07 12.18
C GLN A 80 8.79 -16.70 11.52
N GLN A 81 8.47 -15.66 12.31
CA GLN A 81 8.09 -14.34 11.79
C GLN A 81 9.19 -13.67 10.96
N GLY A 82 10.46 -13.84 11.36
CA GLY A 82 11.60 -13.27 10.62
C GLY A 82 11.73 -13.85 9.21
N TRP A 83 11.52 -15.17 9.06
CA TRP A 83 11.57 -15.83 7.76
C TRP A 83 10.39 -15.41 6.87
N LEU A 84 9.18 -15.38 7.44
CA LEU A 84 7.97 -14.97 6.72
C LEU A 84 8.09 -13.52 6.21
N ASN A 85 8.58 -12.60 7.04
CA ASN A 85 8.76 -11.21 6.63
C ASN A 85 9.81 -11.06 5.51
N ASN A 86 10.91 -11.80 5.57
CA ASN A 86 11.91 -11.79 4.51
C ASN A 86 11.36 -12.37 3.19
N PHE A 87 10.61 -13.47 3.27
CA PHE A 87 9.93 -14.04 2.11
C PHE A 87 8.91 -13.06 1.53
N ALA A 88 8.11 -12.42 2.38
CA ALA A 88 7.12 -11.43 2.00
C ALA A 88 7.73 -10.27 1.20
N VAL A 89 8.88 -9.74 1.63
CA VAL A 89 9.59 -8.67 0.89
C VAL A 89 10.05 -9.16 -0.48
N ILE A 90 10.66 -10.35 -0.55
CA ILE A 90 11.12 -10.93 -1.83
C ILE A 90 9.94 -11.15 -2.78
N PHE A 91 8.83 -11.68 -2.26
CA PHE A 91 7.61 -11.89 -3.04
C PHE A 91 7.03 -10.58 -3.57
N GLN A 92 6.94 -9.55 -2.72
CA GLN A 92 6.40 -8.24 -3.11
C GLN A 92 7.25 -7.56 -4.17
N LEU A 93 8.58 -7.58 -4.02
CA LEU A 93 9.48 -7.03 -5.04
C LEU A 93 9.43 -7.84 -6.34
N GLY A 94 9.46 -9.17 -6.25
CA GLY A 94 9.41 -10.05 -7.40
C GLY A 94 8.11 -9.92 -8.19
N SER A 95 6.97 -9.90 -7.50
CA SER A 95 5.66 -9.71 -8.13
C SER A 95 5.51 -8.31 -8.74
N ALA A 96 6.02 -7.25 -8.09
CA ALA A 96 6.03 -5.91 -8.67
C ALA A 96 6.81 -5.87 -9.99
N VAL A 97 7.99 -6.50 -10.03
CA VAL A 97 8.78 -6.64 -11.27
C VAL A 97 8.02 -7.43 -12.33
N ILE A 98 7.39 -8.55 -11.96
CA ILE A 98 6.55 -9.34 -12.88
C ILE A 98 5.43 -8.48 -13.47
N ILE A 99 4.68 -7.76 -12.64
CA ILE A 99 3.58 -6.91 -13.10
C ILE A 99 4.10 -5.84 -14.07
N VAL A 100 5.19 -5.14 -13.71
CA VAL A 100 5.82 -4.14 -14.59
C VAL A 100 6.19 -4.72 -15.94
N VAL A 101 6.89 -5.87 -15.96
CA VAL A 101 7.32 -6.52 -17.19
C VAL A 101 6.13 -6.96 -18.04
N VAL A 102 5.10 -7.54 -17.42
CA VAL A 102 3.90 -7.99 -18.13
C VAL A 102 3.17 -6.81 -18.75
N LEU A 103 2.91 -5.74 -18.00
CA LEU A 103 2.25 -4.54 -18.54
C LEU A 103 3.04 -3.93 -19.70
N LEU A 104 4.35 -3.75 -19.54
CA LEU A 104 5.22 -3.16 -20.55
C LEU A 104 5.52 -4.09 -21.75
N SER A 105 5.20 -5.38 -21.68
CA SER A 105 5.44 -6.31 -22.79
C SER A 105 4.16 -6.69 -23.53
N MET A 106 3.04 -6.81 -22.82
CA MET A 106 1.80 -7.37 -23.35
C MET A 106 0.73 -6.32 -23.71
N ALA A 107 0.85 -5.09 -23.22
CA ALA A 107 -0.13 -4.05 -23.53
C ALA A 107 -0.23 -3.84 -25.06
N PRO A 108 -1.44 -4.01 -25.66
CA PRO A 108 -1.64 -3.98 -27.11
C PRO A 108 -1.43 -2.59 -27.69
N GLU A 109 -1.87 -1.57 -26.95
CA GLU A 109 -1.62 -0.17 -27.23
C GLU A 109 -0.91 0.46 -26.03
N ARG A 110 -0.04 1.44 -26.29
CA ARG A 110 0.74 2.11 -25.27
C ARG A 110 0.70 3.60 -25.46
N ALA A 111 0.60 4.33 -24.36
CA ALA A 111 0.81 5.77 -24.37
C ALA A 111 2.23 6.09 -24.86
N THR A 112 2.40 7.21 -25.55
CA THR A 112 3.75 7.66 -25.91
C THR A 112 4.47 8.22 -24.69
N ALA A 113 5.81 8.18 -24.69
CA ALA A 113 6.58 8.77 -23.59
C ALA A 113 6.27 10.27 -23.43
N HIS A 114 6.01 10.97 -24.53
CA HIS A 114 5.57 12.36 -24.48
C HIS A 114 4.26 12.49 -23.68
N ASP A 115 3.25 11.67 -23.99
CA ASP A 115 1.95 11.77 -23.33
C ASP A 115 2.04 11.43 -21.85
N VAL A 116 2.78 10.38 -21.48
CA VAL A 116 3.01 9.97 -20.08
C VAL A 116 3.61 11.09 -19.22
N PHE A 117 4.50 11.92 -19.77
CA PHE A 117 5.19 12.97 -19.02
C PHE A 117 4.60 14.38 -19.17
N THR A 118 3.74 14.61 -20.16
CA THR A 118 3.21 15.95 -20.47
C THR A 118 1.70 16.07 -20.34
N SER A 119 0.97 14.97 -20.47
CA SER A 119 -0.48 14.99 -20.38
C SER A 119 -0.92 15.07 -18.93
N THR A 120 -1.96 15.87 -18.70
CA THR A 120 -2.63 15.96 -17.40
C THR A 120 -4.13 15.83 -17.61
N TYR A 121 -4.79 15.09 -16.72
CA TYR A 121 -6.24 14.94 -16.71
C TYR A 121 -6.79 15.39 -15.36
N ASN A 122 -7.78 16.27 -15.38
CA ASN A 122 -8.48 16.73 -14.20
C ASN A 122 -10.00 16.68 -14.41
N GLY A 123 -10.60 15.55 -14.08
CA GLY A 123 -12.06 15.35 -14.06
C GLY A 123 -12.74 15.73 -12.74
N THR A 124 -12.02 16.34 -11.79
CA THR A 124 -12.52 16.51 -10.40
C THR A 124 -13.28 17.82 -10.16
N GLY A 125 -13.14 18.80 -11.05
CA GLY A 125 -13.67 20.16 -10.87
C GLY A 125 -12.88 21.04 -9.89
N PHE A 126 -11.85 20.52 -9.21
CA PHE A 126 -10.96 21.32 -8.37
C PHE A 126 -9.83 21.97 -9.19
N SER A 127 -9.16 22.97 -8.60
CA SER A 127 -8.00 23.62 -9.25
C SER A 127 -6.84 22.64 -9.42
N PHE A 128 -6.09 22.78 -10.51
CA PHE A 128 -4.96 21.88 -10.81
C PHE A 128 -3.95 21.75 -9.66
N PRO A 129 -3.50 22.84 -8.99
CA PRO A 129 -2.60 22.72 -7.85
C PRO A 129 -3.17 21.88 -6.69
N TYR A 130 -4.48 21.97 -6.45
CA TYR A 130 -5.14 21.21 -5.38
C TYR A 130 -5.14 19.70 -5.69
N VAL A 131 -5.45 19.32 -6.93
CA VAL A 131 -5.40 17.91 -7.37
C VAL A 131 -3.98 17.35 -7.30
N CYS A 132 -2.97 18.15 -7.67
CA CYS A 132 -1.56 17.78 -7.51
C CYS A 132 -1.19 17.51 -6.04
N LEU A 133 -1.66 18.34 -5.10
CA LEU A 133 -1.41 18.13 -3.66
C LEU A 133 -2.06 16.84 -3.15
N ILE A 134 -3.26 16.49 -3.62
CA ILE A 134 -3.92 15.22 -3.28
C ILE A 134 -3.12 14.03 -3.83
N GLY A 135 -2.63 14.10 -5.07
CA GLY A 135 -1.78 13.06 -5.65
C GLY A 135 -0.48 12.85 -4.88
N ILE A 136 0.16 13.94 -4.45
CA ILE A 136 1.35 13.90 -3.60
C ILE A 136 1.01 13.27 -2.24
N LEU A 137 -0.13 13.63 -1.63
CA LEU A 137 -0.56 13.07 -0.35
C LEU A 137 -0.72 11.55 -0.38
N SER A 138 -1.36 11.00 -1.42
CA SER A 138 -1.50 9.55 -1.62
C SER A 138 -0.14 8.85 -1.77
N THR A 139 0.80 9.52 -2.45
CA THR A 139 2.17 9.01 -2.61
C THR A 139 2.91 9.01 -1.28
N LEU A 140 2.83 10.09 -0.50
CA LEU A 140 3.46 10.20 0.81
C LEU A 140 2.96 9.15 1.80
N PHE A 141 1.66 8.81 1.74
CA PHE A 141 1.11 7.71 2.54
C PHE A 141 1.81 6.38 2.25
N SER A 142 2.15 6.11 0.99
CA SER A 142 2.85 4.88 0.59
C SER A 142 4.29 4.79 1.12
N PHE A 143 4.88 5.91 1.53
CA PHE A 143 6.18 5.96 2.20
C PHE A 143 6.08 5.96 3.73
N SER A 144 4.88 6.02 4.31
CA SER A 144 4.72 5.93 5.76
C SER A 144 5.08 4.51 6.22
N GLY A 145 6.11 4.40 7.06
CA GLY A 145 6.68 3.10 7.48
C GLY A 145 8.17 3.12 7.80
N TYR A 146 8.91 4.16 7.38
CA TYR A 146 10.34 4.31 7.71
C TYR A 146 10.61 4.44 9.22
N GLU A 147 9.62 4.89 10.00
CA GLU A 147 9.70 5.05 11.46
C GLU A 147 9.85 3.69 12.17
N ALA A 148 9.34 2.61 11.57
CA ALA A 148 9.48 1.24 12.07
C ALA A 148 10.94 0.83 12.24
N GLY A 149 11.82 1.25 11.31
CA GLY A 149 13.25 0.95 11.36
C GLY A 149 13.99 1.65 12.51
N ALA A 150 13.47 2.78 12.99
CA ALA A 150 14.03 3.49 14.14
C ALA A 150 13.69 2.78 15.45
N HIS A 151 12.48 2.24 15.58
CA HIS A 151 12.09 1.44 16.75
C HIS A 151 12.84 0.09 16.78
N LEU A 152 13.04 -0.53 15.62
CA LEU A 152 13.82 -1.76 15.51
C LEU A 152 15.34 -1.56 15.66
N ALA A 153 15.80 -0.31 15.75
CA ALA A 153 17.21 -0.02 15.94
C ALA A 153 17.71 -0.52 17.30
N GLU A 154 16.86 -0.57 18.34
CA GLU A 154 17.22 -1.06 19.67
C GLU A 154 17.63 -2.54 19.68
N GLU A 155 17.06 -3.32 18.76
CA GLU A 155 17.31 -4.76 18.61
C GLU A 155 18.42 -5.07 17.57
N THR A 156 18.92 -4.05 16.88
CA THR A 156 19.86 -4.21 15.75
C THR A 156 21.31 -4.11 16.21
N ARG A 157 22.11 -5.15 15.95
CA ARG A 157 23.57 -5.11 16.15
C ARG A 157 24.22 -4.03 15.28
N GLY A 158 24.86 -3.03 15.90
CA GLY A 158 25.47 -1.92 15.16
C GLY A 158 24.47 -0.85 14.69
N ALA A 159 23.39 -0.64 15.45
CA ALA A 159 22.29 0.30 15.19
C ALA A 159 22.73 1.68 14.67
N SER A 160 23.82 2.25 15.21
CA SER A 160 24.31 3.59 14.84
C SER A 160 24.66 3.76 13.35
N ARG A 161 24.95 2.66 12.65
CA ARG A 161 25.19 2.66 11.19
C ARG A 161 24.17 1.85 10.41
N ALA A 162 23.68 0.75 10.98
CA ALA A 162 22.75 -0.14 10.31
C ALA A 162 21.34 0.47 10.17
N ALA A 163 20.83 1.14 11.20
CA ALA A 163 19.48 1.70 11.18
C ALA A 163 19.32 2.85 10.17
N PRO A 164 20.21 3.87 10.10
CA PRO A 164 20.11 4.92 9.09
C PRO A 164 20.23 4.38 7.66
N LYS A 165 21.11 3.41 7.43
CA LYS A 165 21.28 2.77 6.10
C LYS A 165 20.05 1.96 5.71
N GLY A 166 19.44 1.25 6.65
CA GLY A 166 18.21 0.48 6.42
C GLY A 166 17.04 1.39 6.04
N ILE A 167 16.86 2.50 6.76
CA ILE A 167 15.82 3.49 6.48
C ILE A 167 16.01 4.10 5.07
N VAL A 168 17.19 4.61 4.76
CA VAL A 168 17.43 5.24 3.45
C VAL A 168 17.32 4.20 2.31
N GLY A 169 17.86 3.00 2.51
CA GLY A 169 17.81 1.93 1.51
C GLY A 169 16.39 1.47 1.19
N THR A 170 15.54 1.32 2.20
CA THR A 170 14.12 0.94 2.01
C THR A 170 13.32 2.04 1.34
N CYS A 171 13.56 3.31 1.67
CA CYS A 171 12.94 4.45 0.97
C CYS A 171 13.31 4.49 -0.52
N ILE A 172 14.61 4.35 -0.84
CA ILE A 172 15.08 4.37 -2.24
C ILE A 172 14.50 3.18 -3.01
N CYS A 173 14.54 1.97 -2.42
CA CYS A 173 13.99 0.77 -3.06
C CYS A 173 12.49 0.92 -3.33
N SER A 174 11.72 1.39 -2.35
CA SER A 174 10.28 1.63 -2.50
C SER A 174 9.98 2.69 -3.55
N ALA A 175 10.78 3.77 -3.61
CA ALA A 175 10.63 4.81 -4.61
C ALA A 175 10.87 4.29 -6.03
N ILE A 176 11.94 3.52 -6.25
CA ILE A 176 12.26 2.96 -7.57
C ILE A 176 11.18 1.97 -8.01
N THR A 177 10.81 1.02 -7.14
CA THR A 177 9.81 0.00 -7.48
C THR A 177 8.42 0.60 -7.69
N GLY A 178 7.99 1.51 -6.81
CA GLY A 178 6.71 2.20 -6.93
C GLY A 178 6.65 3.08 -8.18
N PHE A 179 7.72 3.82 -8.48
CA PHE A 179 7.80 4.64 -9.68
C PHE A 179 7.75 3.81 -10.97
N ALA A 180 8.50 2.70 -11.03
CA ALA A 180 8.46 1.78 -12.16
C ALA A 180 7.07 1.17 -12.35
N TYR A 181 6.39 0.80 -11.27
CA TYR A 181 5.02 0.30 -11.29
C TYR A 181 4.02 1.35 -11.80
N LEU A 182 4.09 2.59 -11.31
CA LEU A 182 3.24 3.69 -11.78
C LEU A 182 3.48 4.01 -13.25
N LEU A 183 4.73 4.03 -13.71
CA LEU A 183 5.04 4.21 -15.13
C LEU A 183 4.45 3.08 -15.97
N ALA A 184 4.58 1.83 -15.54
CA ALA A 184 4.02 0.70 -16.26
C ALA A 184 2.49 0.79 -16.41
N LEU A 185 1.80 1.27 -15.37
CA LEU A 185 0.36 1.55 -15.44
C LEU A 185 0.05 2.67 -16.43
N LEU A 186 0.74 3.82 -16.35
CA LEU A 186 0.53 4.95 -17.26
C LEU A 186 0.79 4.58 -18.73
N PHE A 187 1.86 3.85 -19.01
CA PHE A 187 2.16 3.38 -20.36
C PHE A 187 1.12 2.40 -20.90
N ALA A 188 0.44 1.66 -20.03
CA ALA A 188 -0.61 0.72 -20.40
C ALA A 188 -2.00 1.37 -20.61
N ILE A 189 -2.14 2.68 -20.36
CA ILE A 189 -3.38 3.44 -20.57
C ILE A 189 -3.15 4.44 -21.72
N PRO A 190 -3.61 4.16 -22.96
CA PRO A 190 -3.38 5.04 -24.11
C PRO A 190 -4.08 6.41 -23.99
N ASP A 191 -5.30 6.44 -23.45
CA ASP A 191 -6.07 7.66 -23.24
C ASP A 191 -6.70 7.64 -21.85
N VAL A 192 -6.18 8.50 -20.97
CA VAL A 192 -6.60 8.61 -19.57
C VAL A 192 -8.03 9.13 -19.44
N GLY A 193 -8.47 10.01 -20.35
CA GLY A 193 -9.80 10.60 -20.28
C GLY A 193 -10.88 9.57 -20.56
N SER A 194 -10.79 8.90 -21.71
CA SER A 194 -11.73 7.82 -22.05
C SER A 194 -11.63 6.63 -21.08
N PHE A 195 -10.44 6.34 -20.56
CA PHE A 195 -10.26 5.32 -19.52
C PHE A 195 -11.02 5.68 -18.23
N ILE A 196 -10.89 6.91 -17.73
CA ILE A 196 -11.61 7.31 -16.51
C ILE A 196 -13.11 7.39 -16.77
N ASP A 197 -13.55 7.96 -17.90
CA ASP A 197 -14.96 8.13 -18.24
C ASP A 197 -15.68 6.76 -18.39
N SER A 198 -15.03 5.79 -19.05
CA SER A 198 -15.56 4.42 -19.18
C SER A 198 -15.62 3.67 -17.85
N ASN A 199 -14.75 4.02 -16.89
CA ASN A 199 -14.71 3.40 -15.57
C ASN A 199 -15.49 4.19 -14.49
N SER A 200 -16.04 5.36 -14.82
CA SER A 200 -16.79 6.19 -13.87
C SER A 200 -18.31 6.09 -14.03
N GLY A 201 -18.80 5.62 -15.18
CA GLY A 201 -20.22 5.61 -15.52
C GLY A 201 -21.08 4.44 -15.01
N ASP A 202 -20.51 3.27 -14.71
CA ASP A 202 -21.33 2.07 -14.40
C ASP A 202 -20.83 1.21 -13.22
N ASN A 203 -19.73 1.59 -12.57
CA ASN A 203 -19.26 0.95 -11.35
C ASN A 203 -18.22 1.84 -10.67
N SER A 204 -18.64 2.66 -9.71
CA SER A 204 -17.75 3.44 -8.83
C SER A 204 -16.85 2.57 -7.93
N THR A 205 -16.53 1.35 -8.34
CA THR A 205 -15.92 0.26 -7.57
C THR A 205 -14.89 -0.55 -8.38
N GLN A 206 -14.50 -0.10 -9.57
CA GLN A 206 -13.35 -0.70 -10.26
C GLN A 206 -12.06 -0.05 -9.79
N ASN A 207 -11.17 -0.86 -9.24
CA ASN A 207 -9.83 -0.42 -8.88
C ASN A 207 -9.04 -0.11 -10.17
N LEU A 208 -8.51 1.11 -10.29
CA LEU A 208 -7.83 1.58 -11.51
C LEU A 208 -6.66 0.68 -11.94
N ALA A 209 -5.94 0.07 -11.00
CA ALA A 209 -4.88 -0.87 -11.35
C ALA A 209 -5.45 -2.13 -12.03
N VAL A 210 -6.52 -2.70 -11.49
CA VAL A 210 -7.19 -3.88 -12.06
C VAL A 210 -7.81 -3.58 -13.42
N ALA A 211 -8.43 -2.40 -13.57
CA ALA A 211 -8.95 -1.94 -14.86
C ALA A 211 -7.80 -1.78 -15.90
N THR A 212 -6.64 -1.28 -15.47
CA THR A 212 -5.45 -1.20 -16.33
C THR A 212 -4.96 -2.58 -16.73
N TYR A 213 -5.00 -3.56 -15.82
CA TYR A 213 -4.61 -4.93 -16.13
C TYR A 213 -5.54 -5.55 -17.19
N GLN A 214 -6.84 -5.28 -17.13
CA GLN A 214 -7.80 -5.73 -18.15
C GLN A 214 -7.52 -5.16 -19.54
N LEU A 215 -7.06 -3.91 -19.61
CA LEU A 215 -6.65 -3.30 -20.89
C LEU A 215 -5.35 -3.91 -21.42
N ALA A 216 -4.41 -4.20 -20.53
CA ALA A 216 -3.06 -4.58 -20.91
C ALA A 216 -2.91 -6.06 -21.28
N VAL A 217 -3.72 -6.96 -20.70
CA VAL A 217 -3.57 -8.41 -20.88
C VAL A 217 -4.92 -9.12 -21.04
N PRO A 218 -4.95 -10.33 -21.63
CA PRO A 218 -6.16 -11.14 -21.66
C PRO A 218 -6.73 -11.36 -20.26
N HIS A 219 -8.04 -11.58 -20.18
CA HIS A 219 -8.79 -11.71 -18.92
C HIS A 219 -8.10 -12.61 -17.86
N LYS A 220 -7.62 -13.81 -18.24
CA LYS A 220 -6.88 -14.70 -17.32
C LYS A 220 -5.57 -14.10 -16.81
N GLY A 221 -4.87 -13.34 -17.64
CA GLY A 221 -3.67 -12.59 -17.25
C GLY A 221 -4.02 -11.48 -16.26
N ALA A 222 -5.09 -10.71 -16.53
CA ALA A 222 -5.54 -9.66 -15.62
C ALA A 222 -5.90 -10.22 -14.24
N LEU A 223 -6.55 -11.39 -14.21
CA LEU A 223 -6.86 -12.10 -12.97
C LEU A 223 -5.59 -12.53 -12.23
N ALA A 224 -4.61 -13.08 -12.95
CA ALA A 224 -3.33 -13.48 -12.35
C ALA A 224 -2.57 -12.29 -11.73
N LEU A 225 -2.51 -11.15 -12.43
CA LEU A 225 -1.90 -9.92 -11.88
C LEU A 225 -2.67 -9.39 -10.66
N THR A 226 -4.00 -9.49 -10.70
CA THR A 226 -4.85 -9.10 -9.57
C THR A 226 -4.63 -10.00 -8.35
N ILE A 227 -4.47 -11.31 -8.55
CA ILE A 227 -4.14 -12.26 -7.47
C ILE A 227 -2.77 -11.94 -6.86
N LEU A 228 -1.76 -11.60 -7.68
CA LEU A 228 -0.47 -11.14 -7.17
C LEU A 228 -0.62 -9.89 -6.29
N LEU A 229 -1.47 -8.94 -6.70
CA LEU A 229 -1.75 -7.74 -5.93
C LEU A 229 -2.46 -8.04 -4.60
N ILE A 230 -3.40 -8.99 -4.58
CA ILE A 230 -4.07 -9.47 -3.36
C ILE A 230 -3.04 -10.06 -2.38
N ILE A 231 -2.13 -10.90 -2.87
CA ILE A 231 -1.10 -11.52 -2.03
C ILE A 231 -0.11 -10.45 -1.51
N ASN A 232 0.23 -9.44 -2.33
CA ASN A 232 1.06 -8.33 -1.88
C ASN A 232 0.41 -7.53 -0.76
N LEU A 233 -0.87 -7.18 -0.91
CA LEU A 233 -1.62 -6.47 0.14
C LEU A 233 -1.73 -7.29 1.42
N TYR A 234 -1.90 -8.60 1.29
CA TYR A 234 -1.88 -9.52 2.42
C TYR A 234 -0.56 -9.48 3.18
N PHE A 235 0.57 -9.55 2.47
CA PHE A 235 1.89 -9.48 3.08
C PHE A 235 2.19 -8.10 3.68
N ALA A 236 1.80 -7.02 2.99
CA ALA A 236 1.97 -5.66 3.48
C ALA A 236 1.21 -5.42 4.80
N GLY A 237 -0.06 -5.83 4.86
CA GLY A 237 -0.86 -5.70 6.09
C GLY A 237 -0.34 -6.57 7.23
N MET A 238 0.13 -7.79 6.92
CA MET A 238 0.77 -8.66 7.93
C MET A 238 2.02 -8.01 8.53
N SER A 239 2.93 -7.49 7.70
CA SER A 239 4.15 -6.82 8.14
C SER A 239 3.85 -5.54 8.93
N SER A 240 2.86 -4.76 8.49
CA SER A 240 2.39 -3.55 9.19
C SER A 240 1.91 -3.88 10.60
N LEU A 241 1.04 -4.88 10.73
CA LEU A 241 0.52 -5.28 12.04
C LEU A 241 1.62 -5.83 12.97
N THR A 242 2.63 -6.52 12.43
CA THR A 242 3.80 -6.94 13.22
C THR A 242 4.54 -5.75 13.81
N VAL A 243 4.73 -4.67 13.04
CA VAL A 243 5.36 -3.46 13.55
C VAL A 243 4.47 -2.81 14.61
N THR A 244 3.18 -2.61 14.31
CA THR A 244 2.20 -2.02 15.25
C THR A 244 2.19 -2.76 16.59
N SER A 245 2.25 -4.10 16.59
CA SER A 245 2.27 -4.92 17.81
C SER A 245 3.53 -4.80 18.67
N ARG A 246 4.62 -4.22 18.14
CA ARG A 246 5.91 -4.07 18.85
C ARG A 246 6.12 -2.68 19.43
N ILE A 247 5.40 -1.68 18.90
CA ILE A 247 5.52 -0.27 19.31
C ILE A 247 4.49 0.14 20.37
N GLY A 248 3.38 -0.59 20.49
CA GLY A 248 2.34 -0.41 21.50
C GLY A 248 2.57 -1.31 22.71
#